data_AF-A0A959RKU6-F1
#
_entry.id   AF-A0A959RKU6-F1
#
_cell.length_a   1.000
_cell.length_b   1.000
_cell.length_c   1.000
_cell.angle_alpha   90.00
_cell.angle_beta   90.00
_cell.angle_gamma   90.00
#
_symmetry.space_group_name_H-M   'P 1'
#
loop_
_entity.id
_entity.type
_entity.pdbx_description
1 polymer ?
#
loop_
_entity_poly.entity_id
_entity_poly.type
_entity_poly.pdbx_seq_one_letter_code
_entity_poly.pdbx_strand_id
1 'polypeptide(L)' 'NFNNRKQIGVIAQEIEELIPEVVFTDEDGFKSVEYSKITAVLINAIQEQQEMIENLKSEINILKTSDRFTNSKN' A
#
# COMPACT_ATOMS: atom_id res chain seq x y z
N ASN A 1 18.79 -20.66 -10.43
CA ASN A 1 19.92 -19.81 -10.87
C ASN A 1 19.67 -18.37 -10.42
N PHE A 2 20.08 -18.04 -9.19
CA PHE A 2 20.09 -16.65 -8.74
C PHE A 2 21.25 -15.97 -9.46
N ASN A 3 20.95 -15.33 -10.59
CA ASN A 3 21.91 -14.50 -11.30
C ASN A 3 22.57 -13.55 -10.29
N ASN A 4 23.90 -13.43 -10.34
CA ASN A 4 24.72 -12.62 -9.45
C ASN A 4 24.50 -11.08 -9.60
N ARG A 5 23.30 -10.69 -10.03
CA ARG A 5 22.84 -9.32 -10.19
C ARG A 5 22.03 -8.95 -8.96
N LYS A 6 22.33 -7.80 -8.36
CA LYS A 6 21.51 -7.24 -7.28
C LYS A 6 20.06 -7.12 -7.77
N GLN A 7 19.14 -7.66 -6.98
CA GLN A 7 17.70 -7.53 -7.20
C GLN A 7 17.13 -6.70 -6.05
N ILE A 8 16.14 -5.87 -6.37
CA ILE A 8 15.31 -5.21 -5.37
C ILE A 8 14.10 -6.10 -5.18
N GLY A 9 13.74 -6.34 -3.93
CA GLY A 9 12.62 -7.18 -3.57
C GLY A 9 12.20 -6.96 -2.12
N VAL A 10 11.23 -7.75 -1.71
CA VAL A 10 10.69 -7.76 -0.35
C VAL A 10 11.13 -9.03 0.39
N ILE A 11 11.11 -8.99 1.71
CA ILE A 11 11.42 -10.15 2.55
C ILE A 11 10.16 -11.02 2.63
N ALA A 12 10.27 -12.28 2.18
CA ALA A 12 9.12 -13.18 2.09
C ALA A 12 8.41 -13.37 3.44
N GLN A 13 9.16 -13.42 4.53
CA GLN A 13 8.65 -13.57 5.89
C GLN A 13 7.83 -12.35 6.34
N GLU A 14 8.27 -11.13 6.00
CA GLU A 14 7.51 -9.91 6.31
C GLU A 14 6.21 -9.84 5.52
N ILE A 15 6.23 -10.29 4.26
CA ILE A 15 5.04 -10.35 3.43
C ILE A 15 4.08 -11.42 3.91
N GLU A 16 4.58 -12.57 4.37
CA GLU A 16 3.75 -13.66 4.88
C GLU A 16 2.91 -13.26 6.09
N GLU A 17 3.43 -12.39 6.96
CA GLU A 17 2.69 -11.86 8.11
C GLU A 17 1.50 -10.97 7.71
N LEU A 18 1.57 -10.36 6.52
CA LEU A 18 0.58 -9.40 6.03
C LEU A 18 -0.39 -10.01 4.99
N ILE A 19 0.16 -10.79 4.06
CA ILE A 19 -0.50 -11.35 2.88
C ILE A 19 0.06 -12.76 2.64
N PRO A 20 -0.30 -13.76 3.46
CA PRO A 20 0.23 -15.11 3.34
C PRO A 20 -0.08 -15.76 1.97
N GLU A 21 -1.13 -15.34 1.29
CA GLU A 21 -1.59 -15.89 0.01
C GLU A 21 -0.64 -15.64 -1.17
N VAL A 22 0.29 -14.68 -1.02
CA VAL A 22 1.31 -14.37 -2.02
C VAL A 22 2.67 -14.97 -1.67
N VAL A 23 2.77 -15.78 -0.62
CA VAL A 23 4.00 -16.46 -0.21
C VAL A 23 3.82 -17.96 -0.37
N PHE A 24 4.81 -18.62 -0.96
CA PHE A 24 4.87 -20.08 -1.00
C PHE A 24 6.13 -20.57 -0.30
N THR A 25 6.01 -21.72 0.34
CA THR A 25 7.14 -22.45 0.94
C THR A 25 7.40 -23.69 0.09
N ASP A 26 8.62 -23.89 -0.37
CA ASP A 26 9.01 -25.09 -1.12
C ASP A 26 9.25 -26.31 -0.21
N GLU A 27 9.55 -27.46 -0.81
CA GLU A 27 9.78 -28.73 -0.09
C GLU A 27 10.98 -28.67 0.86
N ASP A 28 11.94 -27.78 0.61
CA ASP A 28 13.12 -27.56 1.44
C ASP A 28 12.89 -26.50 2.54
N GLY A 29 11.68 -25.92 2.61
CA GLY A 29 11.29 -24.93 3.61
C GLY A 29 11.67 -23.48 3.26
N PHE A 30 12.13 -23.20 2.04
CA PHE A 30 12.43 -21.84 1.61
C PHE A 30 11.15 -21.09 1.23
N LYS A 31 11.00 -19.88 1.79
CA LYS A 31 9.88 -18.99 1.49
C LYS A 31 10.22 -18.07 0.33
N SER A 32 9.30 -17.97 -0.61
CA SER A 32 9.41 -17.14 -1.80
C SER A 32 8.11 -16.42 -2.09
N VAL A 33 8.22 -15.23 -2.70
CA VAL A 33 7.08 -14.37 -2.99
C VAL A 33 6.59 -14.56 -4.42
N GLU A 34 5.30 -14.80 -4.58
CA GLU A 34 4.59 -14.83 -5.86
C GLU A 34 4.27 -13.41 -6.34
N TYR A 35 5.26 -12.73 -6.93
CA TYR A 35 5.12 -11.36 -7.44
C TYR A 35 3.97 -11.19 -8.45
N SER A 36 3.59 -12.24 -9.17
CA SER A 36 2.44 -12.21 -10.08
C SER A 36 1.12 -11.95 -9.32
N LYS A 37 0.95 -12.52 -8.13
CA LYS A 37 -0.24 -12.35 -7.29
C LYS A 37 -0.26 -11.02 -6.55
N ILE A 38 0.92 -10.46 -6.25
CA ILE A 38 1.04 -9.16 -5.58
C ILE A 38 0.39 -8.02 -6.37
N THR A 39 0.40 -8.08 -7.71
CA THR A 39 -0.13 -7.00 -8.56
C THR A 39 -1.58 -6.65 -8.23
N ALA A 40 -2.44 -7.64 -7.98
CA ALA A 40 -3.85 -7.41 -7.66
C ALA A 40 -4.01 -6.69 -6.30
N VAL A 41 -3.20 -7.09 -5.30
CA VAL A 41 -3.19 -6.45 -3.99
C VAL A 41 -2.73 -5.00 -4.09
N LEU A 42 -1.68 -4.74 -4.87
CA LEU A 42 -1.18 -3.38 -5.08
C LEU A 42 -2.20 -2.47 -5.77
N ILE A 43 -2.97 -2.99 -6.74
CA ILE A 43 -4.03 -2.22 -7.40
C ILE A 43 -5.09 -1.79 -6.39
N ASN A 44 -5.57 -2.71 -5.55
CA ASN A 44 -6.55 -2.39 -4.51
C ASN A 44 -5.97 -1.39 -3.50
N ALA A 45 -4.72 -1.58 -3.05
CA ALA A 45 -4.06 -0.66 -2.13
C ALA A 45 -3.94 0.77 -2.69
N ILE A 46 -3.66 0.91 -4.00
CA ILE A 46 -3.63 2.22 -4.67
C ILE A 46 -5.03 2.85 -4.72
N GLN A 47 -6.07 2.06 -4.97
CA GLN A 47 -7.46 2.56 -4.98
C GLN A 47 -7.88 3.05 -3.60
N GLU A 48 -7.65 2.26 -2.54
CA GLU A 48 -7.92 2.64 -1.16
C GLU A 48 -7.13 3.89 -0.75
N GLN A 49 -5.86 3.98 -1.15
CA GLN A 49 -5.03 5.15 -0.90
C GLN A 49 -5.57 6.39 -1.63
N GLN A 50 -6.10 6.23 -2.84
CA GLN A 50 -6.72 7.32 -3.59
C GLN A 50 -8.00 7.83 -2.91
N GLU A 51 -8.83 6.93 -2.37
CA GLU A 51 -10.01 7.31 -1.58
C GLU A 51 -9.60 8.09 -0.31
N MET A 52 -8.57 7.62 0.40
CA MET A 52 -8.03 8.33 1.57
C MET A 52 -7.55 9.74 1.21
N ILE A 53 -6.86 9.89 0.07
CA ILE A 53 -6.41 11.20 -0.42
C ILE A 53 -7.60 12.13 -0.70
N GLU A 54 -8.66 11.65 -1.36
CA GLU A 54 -9.82 12.47 -1.64
C GLU A 54 -10.59 12.87 -0.38
N ASN A 55 -10.69 11.96 0.61
CA ASN A 55 -11.27 12.27 1.91
C ASN A 55 -10.48 13.37 2.64
N LEU A 56 -9.15 13.24 2.72
CA LEU A 56 -8.28 14.24 3.33
C LEU A 56 -8.37 15.60 2.62
N LYS A 57 -8.42 15.62 1.28
CA LYS A 57 -8.64 16.86 0.52
C LYS A 57 -9.99 17.50 0.85
N SER A 58 -11.04 16.71 0.97
CA SER A 58 -12.37 17.18 1.35
C SER A 58 -12.37 17.82 2.73
N GLU A 59 -11.78 17.16 3.74
CA GLU A 59 -11.64 17.69 5.09
C GLU A 59 -10.87 19.01 5.11
N ILE A 60 -9.75 19.09 4.38
CA ILE A 60 -8.97 20.33 4.26
C ILE A 60 -9.81 21.46 3.64
N ASN A 61 -10.63 21.17 2.64
CA ASN A 61 -11.50 22.17 2.01
C ASN A 61 -12.60 22.67 2.97
N ILE A 62 -13.19 21.77 3.75
CA ILE A 62 -14.20 22.10 4.77
C ILE A 62 -13.59 23.00 5.86
N LEU A 63 -12.40 22.66 6.35
CA LEU A 63 -11.70 23.46 7.35
C LEU A 63 -11.37 24.86 6.81
N LYS A 64 -10.79 24.95 5.61
CA LYS A 64 -10.45 26.22 4.96
C LYS A 64 -11.66 27.12 4.71
N THR A 65 -12.81 26.54 4.36
CA THR A 65 -14.04 27.31 4.16
C THR A 65 -14.61 27.79 5.49
N SER A 66 -14.64 26.93 6.50
CA SER A 66 -15.07 27.28 7.87
C SER A 66 -14.28 28.46 8.44
N ASP A 67 -12.95 28.46 8.28
CA ASP A 67 -12.07 29.55 8.73
C ASP A 67 -12.31 30.88 7.98
N ARG A 68 -12.74 30.82 6.72
CA ARG A 68 -13.11 32.04 5.96
C ARG A 68 -14.45 32.60 6.42
N PHE A 69 -15.40 31.74 6.77
CA PHE A 69 -16.71 32.17 7.26
C PHE A 69 -16.64 32.81 8.65
N THR A 70 -15.77 32.32 9.54
CA THR A 70 -15.58 32.90 10.88
C THR A 70 -14.88 34.27 10.82
N ASN A 71 -13.85 34.42 9.98
CA ASN A 71 -13.14 35.71 9.83
C ASN A 71 -13.96 36.80 9.14
N SER A 72 -15.00 36.47 8.36
CA SER A 72 -15.88 37.47 7.73
C SER A 72 -16.96 38.03 8.68
N LYS A 73 -17.16 37.44 9.87
CA LYS A 73 -18.20 37.84 10.84
C LYS A 73 -17.66 38.63 12.03
N ASN A 74 -16.35 38.79 12.13
CA ASN A 74 -15.66 39.65 13.09
C ASN A 74 -15.17 40.92 12.39
#